data_AF-A0A2H0RUS0-F1
#
_entry.id   AF-A0A2H0RUS0-F1
#
_cell.length_a   1.000
_cell.length_b   1.000
_cell.length_c   1.000
_cell.angle_alpha   90.00
_cell.angle_beta   90.00
_cell.angle_gamma   90.00
#
_symmetry.space_group_name_H-M   'P 1'
#
loop_
_entity.id
_entity.type
_entity.pdbx_description
1 polymer ?
#
loop_
_entity_poly.entity_id
_entity_poly.type
_entity_poly.pdbx_seq_one_letter_code
_entity_poly.pdbx_strand_id
1 'polypeptide(L)'
;EVESIEGLSPAISIDQKTAARNPRSTVGTVTEIYDYMRLLWAKVGKVHCPVCGKLLSKQSSSGIVDVIASLPEGTRVFLLAPVITDRKGEHTKVLDAIKREGFVRMRIDGAIVTVDEDIQLDPKKKHTIDIIVDRLAVQDVQAEEGKTNPNRSRLADSVELSLKKGEGAMIVLNVDTNEE
;
A
#
# COMPACT_ATOMS: atom_id res chain seq x y z
N GLU A 1 4.13 1.12 -62.26
CA GLU A 1 4.28 1.92 -61.03
C GLU A 1 2.95 2.60 -60.77
N VAL A 2 2.40 2.48 -59.56
CA VAL A 2 1.11 3.10 -59.20
C VAL A 2 1.42 4.43 -58.51
N GLU A 3 0.93 5.53 -59.09
CA GLU A 3 1.01 6.87 -58.50
C GLU A 3 0.34 6.87 -57.12
N SER A 4 1.07 7.36 -56.12
CA SER A 4 0.58 7.61 -54.77
C SER A 4 -0.63 8.56 -54.83
N ILE A 5 -1.77 8.16 -54.25
CA ILE A 5 -2.93 9.03 -54.08
C ILE A 5 -2.80 9.73 -52.72
N GLU A 6 -2.47 11.02 -52.75
CA GLU A 6 -2.45 11.91 -51.59
C GLU A 6 -3.76 12.71 -51.51
N GLY A 7 -4.22 13.06 -50.30
CA GLY A 7 -5.37 13.96 -50.08
C GLY A 7 -6.71 13.30 -49.76
N LEU A 8 -6.77 11.98 -49.53
CA LEU A 8 -7.98 11.35 -48.99
C LEU A 8 -8.09 11.62 -47.48
N SER A 9 -9.22 12.20 -47.07
CA SER A 9 -9.55 12.34 -45.66
C SER A 9 -9.70 10.96 -44.99
N PRO A 10 -9.30 10.81 -43.72
CA PRO A 10 -9.52 9.57 -42.98
C PRO A 10 -11.01 9.19 -43.00
N ALA A 11 -11.32 7.99 -43.49
CA ALA A 11 -12.68 7.46 -43.47
C ALA A 11 -12.98 6.76 -42.14
N ILE A 12 -14.14 7.04 -41.55
CA ILE A 12 -14.66 6.35 -40.36
C ILE A 12 -15.94 5.62 -40.78
N SER A 13 -16.00 4.30 -40.56
CA SER A 13 -17.25 3.55 -40.74
C SER A 13 -18.04 3.52 -39.44
N ILE A 14 -19.34 3.77 -39.52
CA ILE A 14 -20.27 3.66 -38.40
C ILE A 14 -21.29 2.59 -38.77
N ASP A 15 -21.03 1.37 -38.33
CA ASP A 15 -21.89 0.21 -38.58
C ASP A 15 -22.48 -0.32 -37.27
N GLN A 16 -23.71 -0.83 -37.32
CA GLN A 16 -24.33 -1.53 -36.18
C GLN A 16 -23.77 -2.96 -36.07
N LYS A 17 -22.48 -3.11 -35.76
CA LYS A 17 -21.91 -4.41 -35.38
C LYS A 17 -22.23 -4.71 -33.93
N THR A 18 -22.72 -5.92 -33.67
CA THR A 18 -22.97 -6.40 -32.31
C THR A 18 -21.63 -6.49 -31.58
N ALA A 19 -21.42 -5.64 -30.58
CA ALA A 19 -20.18 -5.66 -29.79
C ALA A 19 -20.04 -7.01 -29.05
N ALA A 20 -18.80 -7.50 -28.92
CA ALA A 20 -18.51 -8.69 -28.12
C ALA A 20 -18.99 -8.48 -26.67
N ARG A 21 -19.74 -9.46 -26.13
CA ARG A 21 -20.26 -9.38 -24.76
C ARG A 21 -19.13 -9.58 -23.76
N ASN A 22 -18.56 -8.49 -23.25
CA ASN A 22 -17.75 -8.51 -22.05
C ASN A 22 -18.62 -8.08 -20.85
N PRO A 23 -18.82 -8.94 -19.83
CA PRO A 23 -19.68 -8.62 -18.69
C PRO A 23 -19.21 -7.40 -17.87
N ARG A 24 -17.96 -6.96 -18.03
CA ARG A 24 -17.42 -5.76 -17.38
C ARG A 24 -17.60 -4.49 -18.21
N SER A 25 -18.02 -4.61 -19.48
CA SER A 25 -18.26 -3.45 -20.35
C SER A 25 -19.67 -2.93 -20.14
N THR A 26 -19.75 -1.66 -19.78
CA THR A 26 -21.00 -0.91 -19.59
C THR A 26 -21.05 0.27 -20.55
N VAL A 27 -22.22 0.89 -20.71
CA VAL A 27 -22.35 2.13 -21.49
C VAL A 27 -21.31 3.17 -21.07
N GLY A 28 -21.09 3.35 -19.76
CA GLY A 28 -20.11 4.30 -19.23
C GLY A 28 -18.65 3.98 -19.59
N THR A 29 -18.30 2.71 -19.80
CA THR A 29 -16.96 2.32 -20.29
C THR A 29 -16.81 2.49 -21.80
N VAL A 30 -17.90 2.31 -22.56
CA VAL A 30 -17.87 2.46 -24.03
C VAL A 30 -17.82 3.93 -24.43
N THR A 31 -18.49 4.79 -23.66
CA THR A 31 -18.50 6.24 -23.89
C THR A 31 -17.39 6.98 -23.12
N GLU A 32 -16.52 6.26 -22.41
CA GLU A 32 -15.46 6.81 -21.54
C GLU A 32 -15.96 7.70 -20.38
N ILE A 33 -17.27 7.91 -20.23
CA ILE A 33 -17.88 8.69 -19.14
C ILE A 33 -17.41 8.16 -17.78
N TYR A 34 -17.31 6.85 -17.61
CA TYR A 34 -16.85 6.26 -16.36
C TYR A 34 -15.42 6.68 -16.00
N ASP A 35 -14.54 6.86 -16.99
CA ASP A 35 -13.17 7.30 -16.75
C ASP A 35 -13.11 8.77 -16.32
N TYR A 36 -13.96 9.62 -16.90
CA TYR A 36 -14.14 10.99 -16.43
C TYR A 36 -14.70 11.04 -15.00
N MET A 37 -15.69 10.20 -14.69
CA MET A 37 -16.25 10.14 -13.34
C MET A 37 -15.20 9.66 -12.32
N ARG A 38 -14.35 8.68 -12.68
CA ARG A 38 -13.23 8.25 -11.82
C ARG A 38 -12.27 9.40 -11.52
N LEU A 39 -11.92 10.21 -12.52
CA LEU A 39 -11.08 11.40 -12.32
C LEU A 39 -11.78 12.44 -11.45
N LEU A 40 -13.08 12.66 -11.64
CA LEU A 40 -13.87 13.58 -10.83
C LEU A 40 -13.82 13.17 -9.34
N TRP A 41 -14.18 11.92 -9.01
CA TRP A 41 -14.14 11.46 -7.62
C TRP A 41 -12.72 11.40 -7.04
N ALA A 42 -11.70 11.07 -7.84
CA ALA A 42 -10.33 11.12 -7.38
C ALA A 42 -9.86 12.54 -7.02
N LYS A 43 -10.34 13.57 -7.74
CA LYS A 43 -9.94 14.96 -7.51
C LYS A 43 -10.76 15.69 -6.46
N VAL A 44 -12.08 15.49 -6.41
CA VAL A 44 -12.98 16.26 -5.54
C VAL A 44 -13.82 15.40 -4.58
N GLY A 45 -13.68 14.08 -4.63
CA GLY A 45 -14.39 13.17 -3.75
C GLY A 45 -13.95 13.31 -2.29
N LYS A 46 -14.92 13.37 -1.38
CA LYS A 46 -14.70 13.31 0.06
C LYS A 46 -14.92 11.87 0.52
N VAL A 47 -13.84 11.21 0.92
CA VAL A 47 -13.89 9.80 1.32
C VAL A 47 -14.43 9.70 2.75
N HIS A 48 -15.36 8.79 2.98
CA HIS A 48 -15.94 8.52 4.29
C HIS A 48 -15.69 7.06 4.67
N CYS A 49 -15.58 6.79 5.97
CA CYS A 49 -15.49 5.42 6.48
C CYS A 49 -16.80 4.66 6.18
N PRO A 50 -16.75 3.45 5.59
CA PRO A 50 -17.95 2.69 5.27
C PRO A 50 -18.70 2.17 6.52
N VAL A 51 -18.01 2.06 7.66
CA VAL A 51 -18.59 1.55 8.91
C VAL A 51 -19.24 2.66 9.72
N CYS A 52 -18.54 3.79 9.93
CA CYS A 52 -19.01 4.85 10.81
C CYS A 52 -19.45 6.14 10.10
N GLY A 53 -19.26 6.25 8.77
CA GLY A 53 -19.68 7.41 7.99
C GLY A 53 -18.88 8.70 8.22
N LYS A 54 -17.86 8.68 9.08
CA LYS A 54 -17.01 9.85 9.35
C LYS A 54 -16.10 10.15 8.16
N LEU A 55 -15.79 11.43 7.96
CA LEU A 55 -14.84 11.88 6.95
C LEU A 55 -13.45 11.32 7.27
N LEU A 56 -12.79 10.73 6.27
CA LEU A 56 -11.40 10.29 6.40
C LEU A 56 -10.47 11.51 6.43
N SER A 57 -9.69 11.63 7.49
CA SER A 57 -8.67 12.66 7.67
C SER A 57 -7.29 12.03 7.76
N LYS A 58 -6.25 12.85 7.55
CA LYS A 58 -4.88 12.44 7.85
C LYS A 58 -4.78 12.10 9.34
N GLN A 59 -4.09 11.00 9.64
CA GLN A 59 -3.72 10.65 11.01
C GLN A 59 -2.31 11.17 11.31
N SER A 60 -2.10 11.67 12.52
CA SER A 60 -0.76 12.01 13.00
C SER A 60 -0.03 10.74 13.45
N SER A 61 1.31 10.78 13.51
CA SER A 61 2.11 9.70 14.11
C SER A 61 1.65 9.40 15.54
N SER A 62 1.36 10.44 16.33
CA SER A 62 0.81 10.30 17.68
C SER A 62 -0.54 9.56 17.72
N GLY A 63 -1.44 9.86 16.78
CA GLY A 63 -2.73 9.19 16.70
C GLY A 63 -2.60 7.71 16.34
N ILE A 64 -1.62 7.37 15.49
CA ILE A 64 -1.32 5.97 15.16
C ILE A 64 -0.77 5.24 16.40
N VAL A 65 0.13 5.88 17.15
CA VAL A 65 0.64 5.34 18.42
C VAL A 65 -0.50 5.07 19.40
N ASP A 66 -1.46 5.99 19.52
CA ASP A 66 -2.63 5.80 20.38
C ASP A 66 -3.51 4.62 19.96
N VAL A 67 -3.73 4.45 18.66
CA VAL A 67 -4.49 3.31 18.13
C VAL A 67 -3.79 1.99 18.47
N ILE A 68 -2.48 1.90 18.24
CA ILE A 68 -1.71 0.68 18.55
C ILE A 68 -1.67 0.43 20.07
N ALA A 69 -1.53 1.48 20.88
CA ALA A 69 -1.52 1.38 22.34
C ALA A 69 -2.89 1.01 22.93
N SER A 70 -3.97 1.18 22.18
CA SER A 70 -5.33 0.78 22.59
C SER A 70 -5.66 -0.70 22.32
N LEU A 71 -4.76 -1.44 21.65
CA LEU A 71 -4.93 -2.88 21.43
C LEU A 71 -4.88 -3.64 22.76
N PRO A 72 -5.49 -4.84 22.83
CA PRO A 72 -5.48 -5.65 24.04
C PRO A 72 -4.05 -5.93 24.53
N GLU A 73 -3.87 -5.94 25.84
CA GLU A 73 -2.58 -6.21 26.45
C GLU A 73 -2.05 -7.60 26.07
N GLY A 74 -0.75 -7.70 25.79
CA GLY A 74 -0.10 -8.91 25.32
C GLY A 74 -0.22 -9.16 23.81
N THR A 75 -0.97 -8.34 23.06
CA THR A 75 -1.07 -8.47 21.59
C THR A 75 0.30 -8.29 20.96
N ARG A 76 0.76 -9.27 20.19
CA ARG A 76 2.04 -9.21 19.46
C ARG A 76 1.80 -8.64 18.08
N VAL A 77 2.49 -7.53 17.78
CA VAL A 77 2.38 -6.86 16.50
C VAL A 77 3.74 -6.69 15.82
N PHE A 78 3.74 -6.79 14.51
CA PHE A 78 4.85 -6.36 13.66
C PHE A 78 4.49 -5.03 13.02
N LEU A 79 5.40 -4.06 13.13
CA LEU A 79 5.28 -2.80 12.42
C LEU A 79 6.02 -2.92 11.10
N LEU A 80 5.28 -2.80 9.99
CA LEU A 80 5.84 -2.92 8.66
C LEU A 80 5.80 -1.59 7.92
N ALA A 81 6.85 -1.34 7.14
CA ALA A 81 6.95 -0.24 6.21
C ALA A 81 6.83 -0.77 4.77
N PRO A 82 5.72 -0.51 4.05
CA PRO A 82 5.55 -0.96 2.67
C PRO A 82 6.44 -0.14 1.74
N VAL A 83 7.45 -0.78 1.15
CA VAL A 83 8.38 -0.12 0.21
C VAL A 83 7.97 -0.35 -1.24
N ILE A 84 7.41 -1.53 -1.52
CA ILE A 84 6.90 -1.89 -2.83
C ILE A 84 5.53 -2.53 -2.68
N THR A 85 4.54 -2.04 -3.45
CA THR A 85 3.19 -2.58 -3.45
C THR A 85 2.75 -2.92 -4.87
N ASP A 86 2.52 -4.21 -5.14
CA ASP A 86 1.97 -4.73 -6.40
C ASP A 86 2.72 -4.23 -7.67
N ARG A 87 4.06 -4.14 -7.60
CA ARG A 87 4.89 -3.70 -8.74
C ARG A 87 5.69 -4.85 -9.34
N LYS A 88 5.79 -4.86 -10.67
CA LYS A 88 6.64 -5.82 -11.39
C LYS A 88 8.11 -5.45 -11.28
N GLY A 89 8.99 -6.45 -11.17
CA GLY A 89 10.43 -6.27 -11.21
C GLY A 89 11.17 -7.15 -10.21
N GLU A 90 12.49 -7.25 -10.39
CA GLU A 90 13.38 -8.03 -9.51
C GLU A 90 13.71 -7.28 -8.20
N HIS A 91 13.54 -5.97 -8.19
CA HIS A 91 13.71 -5.10 -7.02
C HIS A 91 15.06 -5.22 -6.27
N THR A 92 16.10 -5.69 -6.95
CA THR A 92 17.46 -5.92 -6.38
C THR A 92 18.02 -4.69 -5.67
N LYS A 93 17.90 -3.50 -6.27
CA LYS A 93 18.33 -2.24 -5.65
C LYS A 93 17.64 -1.94 -4.33
N VAL A 94 16.37 -2.32 -4.19
CA VAL A 94 15.59 -2.11 -2.97
C VAL A 94 16.02 -3.10 -1.90
N LEU A 95 16.17 -4.38 -2.27
CA LEU A 95 16.68 -5.41 -1.36
C LEU A 95 18.09 -5.06 -0.82
N ASP A 96 18.98 -4.59 -1.69
CA ASP A 96 20.32 -4.12 -1.32
C ASP A 96 20.26 -2.90 -0.38
N ALA A 97 19.34 -1.96 -0.63
CA ALA A 97 19.17 -0.78 0.22
C ALA A 97 18.71 -1.18 1.62
N ILE A 98 17.73 -2.08 1.73
CA ILE A 98 17.25 -2.63 2.99
C ILE A 98 18.41 -3.27 3.78
N LYS A 99 19.27 -4.04 3.09
CA LYS A 99 20.45 -4.67 3.70
C LYS A 99 21.46 -3.65 4.21
N ARG A 100 21.77 -2.63 3.41
CA ARG A 100 22.74 -1.56 3.79
C ARG A 100 22.24 -0.71 4.97
N GLU A 101 20.94 -0.56 5.09
CA GLU A 101 20.30 0.17 6.19
C GLU A 101 20.25 -0.64 7.50
N GLY A 102 20.63 -1.92 7.48
CA GLY A 102 20.77 -2.76 8.66
C GLY A 102 19.47 -3.43 9.11
N PHE A 103 18.42 -3.44 8.28
CA PHE A 103 17.23 -4.21 8.58
C PHE A 103 17.49 -5.71 8.44
N VAL A 104 16.96 -6.49 9.37
CA VAL A 104 17.24 -7.94 9.46
C VAL A 104 16.15 -8.78 8.80
N ARG A 105 14.91 -8.29 8.79
CA ARG A 105 13.75 -9.02 8.28
C ARG A 105 12.91 -8.14 7.36
N MET A 106 12.27 -8.80 6.41
CA MET A 106 11.28 -8.22 5.51
C MET A 106 10.20 -9.24 5.20
N ARG A 107 9.06 -8.76 4.72
CA ARG A 107 7.96 -9.58 4.21
C ARG A 107 7.91 -9.40 2.71
N ILE A 108 8.00 -10.50 1.97
CA ILE A 108 7.92 -10.54 0.51
C ILE A 108 6.76 -11.44 0.13
N ASP A 109 5.79 -10.90 -0.61
CA ASP A 109 4.61 -11.63 -1.07
C ASP A 109 3.89 -12.40 0.05
N GLY A 110 3.87 -11.82 1.26
CA GLY A 110 3.28 -12.41 2.47
C GLY A 110 4.19 -13.32 3.28
N ALA A 111 5.35 -13.74 2.76
CA ALA A 111 6.32 -14.57 3.47
C ALA A 111 7.36 -13.72 4.20
N ILE A 112 7.59 -13.99 5.48
CA ILE A 112 8.63 -13.32 6.28
C ILE A 112 9.96 -14.02 6.04
N VAL A 113 10.95 -13.26 5.58
CA VAL A 113 12.29 -13.74 5.23
C VAL A 113 13.36 -12.87 5.87
N THR A 114 14.56 -13.43 6.02
CA THR A 114 15.72 -12.65 6.48
C THR A 114 16.48 -12.04 5.29
N VAL A 115 17.14 -10.91 5.52
CA VAL A 115 17.87 -10.17 4.46
C VAL A 115 19.20 -10.84 4.06
N ASP A 116 19.57 -11.92 4.76
CA ASP A 116 20.73 -12.75 4.43
C ASP A 116 20.43 -13.92 3.50
N GLU A 117 19.15 -14.22 3.29
CA GLU A 117 18.74 -15.20 2.27
C GLU A 117 18.93 -14.62 0.87
N ASP A 118 19.44 -15.44 -0.05
CA ASP A 118 19.59 -15.04 -1.46
C ASP A 118 18.21 -15.12 -2.14
N ILE A 119 17.56 -13.97 -2.29
CA ILE A 119 16.17 -13.87 -2.78
C ILE A 119 16.18 -13.37 -4.22
N GLN A 120 15.71 -14.22 -5.13
CA GLN A 120 15.52 -13.87 -6.54
C GLN A 120 14.03 -13.73 -6.85
N LEU A 121 13.62 -12.51 -7.21
CA LEU A 121 12.25 -12.20 -7.62
C LEU A 121 12.11 -12.29 -9.14
N ASP A 122 10.92 -12.66 -9.62
CA ASP A 122 10.66 -12.80 -11.06
C ASP A 122 10.34 -11.42 -11.66
N PRO A 123 11.13 -10.91 -12.63
CA PRO A 123 10.90 -9.59 -13.22
C PRO A 123 9.51 -9.41 -13.85
N LYS A 124 8.85 -10.51 -14.24
CA LYS A 124 7.56 -10.49 -14.93
C LYS A 124 6.37 -10.51 -13.98
N LYS A 125 6.58 -10.92 -12.73
CA LYS A 125 5.53 -10.99 -11.70
C LYS A 125 5.51 -9.73 -10.87
N LYS A 126 4.33 -9.46 -10.30
CA LYS A 126 4.15 -8.36 -9.36
C LYS A 126 4.55 -8.87 -7.98
N HIS A 127 5.25 -8.02 -7.24
CA HIS A 127 5.73 -8.32 -5.90
C HIS A 127 5.34 -7.21 -4.93
N THR A 128 5.18 -7.59 -3.67
CA THR A 128 4.99 -6.68 -2.54
C THR A 128 6.10 -6.92 -1.52
N ILE A 129 6.77 -5.85 -1.09
CA ILE A 129 7.91 -5.90 -0.17
C ILE A 129 7.69 -4.91 0.95
N ASP A 130 7.63 -5.42 2.18
CA ASP A 130 7.49 -4.64 3.40
C ASP A 130 8.69 -4.88 4.32
N ILE A 131 9.31 -3.81 4.83
CA ILE A 131 10.36 -3.92 5.83
C ILE A 131 9.71 -4.17 7.19
N ILE A 132 10.20 -5.12 7.97
CA ILE A 132 9.78 -5.28 9.37
C ILE A 132 10.66 -4.35 10.22
N VAL A 133 10.07 -3.25 10.67
CA VAL A 133 10.78 -2.19 11.40
C VAL A 133 10.94 -2.55 12.87
N ASP A 134 9.86 -2.94 13.53
CA ASP A 134 9.91 -3.40 14.92
C ASP A 134 8.91 -4.53 15.16
N ARG A 135 9.17 -5.30 16.22
CA ARG A 135 8.34 -6.39 16.71
C ARG A 135 8.15 -6.17 18.20
N LEU A 136 6.91 -5.90 18.60
CA LEU A 136 6.59 -5.52 19.95
C LEU A 136 5.34 -6.25 20.44
N ALA A 137 5.31 -6.53 21.73
CA ALA A 137 4.08 -6.88 22.43
C ALA A 137 3.51 -5.60 23.01
N VAL A 138 2.21 -5.37 22.84
CA VAL A 138 1.50 -4.25 23.47
C VAL A 138 1.37 -4.58 24.96
N GLN A 139 2.38 -4.19 25.74
CA GLN A 139 2.44 -4.34 27.19
C GLN A 139 2.88 -3.02 27.79
N ASP A 140 2.17 -2.56 28.83
CA ASP A 140 2.50 -1.33 29.53
C ASP A 140 2.80 -0.18 28.55
N VAL A 141 1.90 0.12 27.60
CA VAL A 141 2.08 1.22 26.62
C VAL A 141 1.24 2.46 27.00
N GLN A 142 0.35 2.32 27.98
CA GLN A 142 -0.40 3.44 28.54
C GLN A 142 0.53 4.30 29.39
N ALA A 143 0.50 5.61 29.19
CA ALA A 143 1.25 6.54 30.01
C ALA A 143 0.46 6.82 31.29
N GLU A 144 1.04 6.54 32.46
CA GLU A 144 0.57 7.15 33.70
C GLU A 144 0.86 8.66 33.63
N GLU A 145 -0.10 9.51 34.02
CA GLU A 145 0.07 10.96 34.01
C GLU A 145 1.36 11.37 34.76
N GLY A 146 2.31 11.95 34.03
CA GLY A 146 3.56 12.48 34.58
C GLY A 146 4.80 11.58 34.48
N LYS A 147 4.74 10.38 33.88
CA LYS A 147 5.92 9.52 33.65
C LYS A 147 6.15 9.20 32.17
N THR A 148 7.41 9.29 31.73
CA THR A 148 7.83 8.83 30.41
C THR A 148 7.81 7.30 30.38
N ASN A 149 6.87 6.72 29.65
CA ASN A 149 6.83 5.27 29.46
C ASN A 149 7.81 4.87 28.33
N PRO A 150 8.88 4.10 28.63
CA PRO A 150 9.89 3.74 27.64
C PRO A 150 9.33 2.90 26.48
N ASN A 151 8.31 2.05 26.73
CA ASN A 151 7.66 1.26 25.69
C ASN A 151 6.89 2.14 24.71
N ARG A 152 6.25 3.20 25.21
CA ARG A 152 5.53 4.17 24.37
C ARG A 152 6.49 5.02 23.53
N SER A 153 7.63 5.43 24.08
CA SER A 153 8.67 6.14 23.31
C SER A 153 9.22 5.28 22.18
N ARG A 154 9.55 4.01 22.48
CA ARG A 154 10.02 3.05 21.45
C ARG A 154 8.97 2.83 20.35
N LEU A 155 7.70 2.71 20.73
CA LEU A 155 6.60 2.58 19.78
C LEU A 155 6.51 3.83 18.88
N ALA A 156 6.60 5.03 19.46
CA ALA A 156 6.59 6.27 18.69
C ALA A 156 7.75 6.35 17.69
N ASP A 157 8.98 6.06 18.13
CA ASP A 157 10.17 6.04 17.27
C ASP A 157 10.02 5.02 16.12
N SER A 158 9.45 3.86 16.42
CA SER A 158 9.22 2.79 15.44
C SER A 158 8.11 3.14 14.43
N VAL A 159 7.04 3.81 14.89
CA VAL A 159 5.97 4.33 14.03
C VAL A 159 6.55 5.40 13.10
N GLU A 160 7.34 6.34 13.60
CA GLU A 160 7.97 7.37 12.78
C GLU A 160 8.93 6.78 11.74
N LEU A 161 9.76 5.81 12.15
CA LEU A 161 10.65 5.11 11.23
C LEU A 161 9.87 4.34 10.17
N SER A 162 8.76 3.68 10.54
CA SER A 162 7.90 2.95 9.61
C SER A 162 7.27 3.87 8.58
N LEU A 163 6.69 4.99 9.02
CA LEU A 163 6.10 6.00 8.15
C LEU A 163 7.16 6.63 7.23
N LYS A 164 8.37 6.88 7.72
CA LYS A 164 9.47 7.42 6.92
C LYS A 164 9.91 6.46 5.82
N LYS A 165 9.96 5.16 6.12
CA LYS A 165 10.38 4.12 5.16
C LYS A 165 9.27 3.73 4.19
N GLY A 166 8.01 3.78 4.61
CA GLY A 166 6.83 3.46 3.80
C GLY A 166 6.18 4.67 3.13
N GLU A 167 6.91 5.77 2.92
CA GLU A 167 6.42 6.99 2.26
C GLU A 167 5.10 7.55 2.83
N GLY A 168 4.95 7.49 4.16
CA GLY A 168 3.75 7.95 4.88
C GLY A 168 2.70 6.87 5.11
N ALA A 169 2.95 5.63 4.70
CA ALA A 169 2.14 4.46 5.02
C ALA A 169 2.90 3.51 5.96
N MET A 170 2.15 2.77 6.77
CA MET A 170 2.66 1.66 7.57
C MET A 170 1.56 0.61 7.73
N ILE A 171 1.94 -0.62 8.02
CA ILE A 171 1.04 -1.75 8.26
C ILE A 171 1.31 -2.28 9.66
N VAL A 172 0.25 -2.63 10.41
CA VAL A 172 0.37 -3.24 11.74
C VAL A 172 -0.16 -4.66 11.63
N LEU A 173 0.73 -5.64 11.58
CA LEU A 173 0.34 -7.05 11.48
C LEU A 173 0.20 -7.65 12.87
N ASN A 174 -0.99 -8.14 13.22
CA ASN A 174 -1.18 -8.98 14.39
C ASN A 174 -0.61 -10.38 14.12
N VAL A 175 0.36 -10.80 14.92
CA VAL A 175 1.08 -12.07 14.72
C VAL A 175 0.18 -13.29 15.00
N ASP A 176 -0.81 -13.14 15.87
CA ASP A 176 -1.68 -14.22 16.31
C ASP A 176 -2.86 -14.42 15.36
N THR A 177 -3.45 -13.33 14.84
CA THR A 177 -4.63 -13.40 13.95
C THR A 177 -4.28 -13.27 12.47
N ASN A 178 -3.05 -12.85 12.12
CA ASN A 178 -2.65 -12.44 10.77
C ASN A 178 -3.53 -11.31 10.18
N GLU A 179 -4.18 -10.53 11.04
CA GLU A 179 -4.93 -9.34 10.62
C GLU A 179 -4.00 -8.13 10.50
N GLU A 180 -4.29 -7.27 9.51
CA GLU A 180 -3.58 -6.03 9.19
C GLU A 180 -4.43 -4.79 9.51
#